data_AF-A0A2T9XPX7-F1
#
_entry.id   AF-A0A2T9XPX7-F1
#
_cell.length_a   1.000
_cell.length_b   1.000
_cell.length_c   1.000
_cell.angle_alpha   90.00
_cell.angle_beta   90.00
_cell.angle_gamma   90.00
#
_symmetry.space_group_name_H-M   'P 1'
#
loop_
_entity.id
_entity.type
_entity.pdbx_description
1 polymer ?
#
loop_
_entity_poly.entity_id
_entity_poly.type
_entity_poly.pdbx_seq_one_letter_code
_entity_poly.pdbx_strand_id
1 'polypeptide(L)'
;MDLDAFTAVRAGSWARLDELARRRRLTGAEADELVRLYQAAATDLSTVRSSAPDPETVTRLSQLIARARAQIAGAHEPAWRDVARFLVVSLPAALYRIRWWTLAVTVASVALAVVAGVWVATQPDALAAMGTPSEQKEYVDNAFASYYAPGAGFAAMVWTNNAWIAAQGVGLGITGVMPVFVLVNNAVNVGATGGMMAAHGELPIFLQLIAPHGMLELTAIFVSIAAGLRLFWTWVAPGPRTRTRALAEEGRALFTVALGLVGVLAVSGVIEGFVTGSALPWVVKIAIGAVALAAFWTYVLVLGRRAAADGETGDLEADQAGYSLAVAA
;
A
#
# COMPACT_ATOMS: atom_id res chain seq x y z
N MET A 1 4.37 31.71 41.35
CA MET A 1 2.95 31.28 41.35
C MET A 1 2.73 30.52 42.64
N ASP A 2 1.68 30.84 43.39
CA ASP A 2 1.22 29.99 44.48
C ASP A 2 0.42 28.83 43.86
N LEU A 3 1.03 27.64 43.87
CA LEU A 3 0.48 26.46 43.21
C LEU A 3 -0.80 25.96 43.90
N ASP A 4 -0.89 26.12 45.22
CA ASP A 4 -2.06 25.66 46.00
C ASP A 4 -3.26 26.56 45.72
N ALA A 5 -3.05 27.88 45.69
CA ALA A 5 -4.08 28.83 45.29
C ALA A 5 -4.52 28.63 43.83
N PHE A 6 -3.57 28.39 42.91
CA PHE A 6 -3.86 28.13 41.51
C PHE A 6 -4.70 26.85 41.32
N THR A 7 -4.30 25.78 42.01
CA THR A 7 -4.99 24.48 41.97
C THR A 7 -6.40 24.59 42.56
N ALA A 8 -6.58 25.31 43.67
CA ALA A 8 -7.89 25.53 44.28
C ALA A 8 -8.86 26.24 43.32
N VAL A 9 -8.39 27.24 42.57
CA VAL A 9 -9.21 27.96 41.59
C VAL A 9 -9.59 27.09 40.39
N ARG A 10 -8.67 26.25 39.90
CA ARG A 10 -8.88 25.44 38.68
C ARG A 10 -9.53 24.08 38.94
N ALA A 11 -9.55 23.61 40.19
CA ALA A 11 -10.07 22.30 40.58
C ALA A 11 -11.48 22.01 40.05
N GLY A 12 -12.39 22.99 40.09
CA GLY A 12 -13.76 22.84 39.59
C GLY A 12 -13.82 22.59 38.07
N SER A 13 -12.99 23.30 37.30
CA SER A 13 -12.92 23.12 35.84
C SER A 13 -12.32 21.76 35.46
N TRP A 14 -11.31 21.31 36.19
CA TRP A 14 -10.70 19.99 35.98
C TRP A 14 -11.66 18.85 36.36
N ALA A 15 -12.44 19.02 37.42
CA ALA A 15 -13.46 18.05 37.82
C ALA A 15 -14.56 17.94 36.75
N ARG A 16 -15.02 19.08 36.21
CA ARG A 16 -16.01 19.10 35.13
C ARG A 16 -15.48 18.45 33.84
N LEU A 17 -14.21 18.71 33.50
CA LEU A 17 -13.54 18.03 32.38
C LEU A 17 -13.49 16.51 32.58
N ASP A 18 -13.16 16.04 33.80
CA ASP A 18 -13.11 14.59 34.10
C ASP A 18 -14.51 13.96 34.03
N GLU A 19 -15.53 14.67 34.49
CA GLU A 19 -16.93 14.24 34.40
C GLU A 19 -17.35 14.04 32.94
N LEU A 20 -17.14 15.07 32.09
CA LEU A 20 -17.51 15.02 30.68
C LEU A 20 -16.69 13.97 29.91
N ALA A 21 -15.40 13.83 30.23
CA ALA A 21 -14.51 12.85 29.60
C ALA A 21 -14.89 11.39 29.90
N ARG A 22 -15.64 11.12 30.99
CA ARG A 22 -16.10 9.77 31.37
C ARG A 22 -17.49 9.42 30.87
N ARG A 23 -18.25 10.38 30.34
CA ARG A 23 -19.62 10.13 29.88
C ARG A 23 -19.63 9.35 28.57
N ARG A 24 -20.50 8.35 28.46
CA ARG A 24 -20.62 7.51 27.25
C ARG A 24 -21.22 8.26 26.05
N ARG A 25 -22.06 9.25 26.31
CA ARG A 25 -22.68 10.12 25.29
C ARG A 25 -22.72 11.55 25.82
N LEU A 26 -22.46 12.50 24.93
CA LEU A 26 -22.50 13.93 25.19
C LEU A 26 -23.55 14.55 24.27
N THR A 27 -24.25 15.56 24.76
CA THR A 27 -25.02 16.48 23.92
C THR A 27 -24.07 17.42 23.16
N GLY A 28 -24.54 18.09 22.10
CA GLY A 28 -23.71 19.05 21.34
C GLY A 28 -23.13 20.15 22.24
N ALA A 29 -23.94 20.72 23.14
CA ALA A 29 -23.48 21.74 24.08
C ALA A 29 -22.41 21.22 25.07
N GLU A 30 -22.53 19.97 25.51
CA GLU A 30 -21.55 19.32 26.39
C GLU A 30 -20.26 18.95 25.65
N ALA A 31 -20.33 18.63 24.36
CA ALA A 31 -19.15 18.40 23.52
C ALA A 31 -18.36 19.71 23.32
N ASP A 32 -19.06 20.81 23.05
CA ASP A 32 -18.43 22.14 22.96
C ASP A 32 -17.82 22.55 24.31
N GLU A 33 -18.49 22.24 25.42
CA GLU A 33 -17.97 22.46 26.77
C GLU A 33 -16.70 21.64 27.03
N LEU A 34 -16.69 20.36 26.65
CA LEU A 34 -15.53 19.47 26.76
C LEU A 34 -14.31 20.03 26.01
N VAL A 35 -14.48 20.52 24.77
CA VAL A 35 -13.38 21.08 23.97
C VAL A 35 -12.80 22.34 24.61
N ARG A 36 -13.66 23.26 25.09
CA ARG A 36 -13.21 24.47 25.79
C ARG A 36 -12.42 24.12 27.06
N LEU A 37 -12.93 23.20 27.86
CA LEU A 37 -12.27 22.76 29.10
C LEU A 37 -10.96 22.02 28.83
N TYR A 38 -10.89 21.22 27.77
CA TYR A 38 -9.66 20.57 27.32
C TYR A 38 -8.56 21.59 26.97
N GLN A 39 -8.89 22.62 26.19
CA GLN A 39 -7.93 23.68 25.84
C GLN A 39 -7.46 24.43 27.09
N ALA A 40 -8.38 24.78 27.99
CA ALA A 40 -8.07 25.46 29.24
C ALA A 40 -7.15 24.61 30.15
N ALA A 41 -7.38 23.30 30.24
CA ALA A 41 -6.55 22.37 31.01
C ALA A 41 -5.17 22.15 30.37
N ALA A 42 -5.08 22.14 29.03
CA ALA A 42 -3.80 22.08 28.32
C ALA A 42 -2.94 23.33 28.58
N THR A 43 -3.57 24.52 28.62
CA THR A 43 -2.92 25.75 29.05
C THR A 43 -2.42 25.65 30.49
N ASP A 44 -3.25 25.14 31.41
CA ASP A 44 -2.83 24.96 32.81
C ASP A 44 -1.63 24.04 32.96
N LEU A 45 -1.63 22.91 32.25
CA LEU A 45 -0.50 21.99 32.25
C LEU A 45 0.78 22.67 31.76
N SER A 46 0.68 23.50 30.72
CA SER A 46 1.81 24.28 30.23
C SER A 46 2.32 25.26 31.30
N THR A 47 1.41 25.97 31.97
CA THR A 47 1.76 26.96 33.00
C THR A 47 2.39 26.29 34.22
N VAL A 48 1.84 25.17 34.71
CA VAL A 48 2.41 24.42 35.84
C VAL A 48 3.81 23.91 35.49
N ARG A 49 4.01 23.35 34.28
CA ARG A 49 5.33 22.90 33.80
C ARG A 49 6.36 24.02 33.71
N SER A 50 5.95 25.25 33.37
CA SER A 50 6.88 26.37 33.19
C SER A 50 7.18 27.14 34.47
N SER A 51 6.26 27.16 35.44
CA SER A 51 6.30 28.14 36.54
C SER A 51 6.41 27.52 37.94
N ALA A 52 5.92 26.30 38.14
CA ALA A 52 6.00 25.58 39.43
C ALA A 52 5.77 24.08 39.19
N PRO A 53 6.80 23.33 38.74
CA PRO A 53 6.63 21.93 38.36
C PRO A 53 6.44 21.05 39.59
N ASP A 54 5.19 20.76 39.94
CA ASP A 54 4.82 19.74 40.91
C ASP A 54 4.52 18.41 40.18
N PRO A 55 5.26 17.32 40.47
CA PRO A 55 5.09 16.04 39.78
C PRO A 55 3.67 15.45 39.86
N GLU A 56 2.98 15.65 40.99
CA GLU A 56 1.63 15.10 41.20
C GLU A 56 0.61 15.82 40.30
N THR A 57 0.62 17.16 40.33
CA THR A 57 -0.27 18.00 39.53
C THR A 57 -0.03 17.83 38.04
N VAL A 58 1.24 17.76 37.61
CA VAL A 58 1.61 17.51 36.21
C VAL A 58 1.10 16.15 35.73
N THR A 59 1.24 15.10 36.55
CA THR A 59 0.77 13.75 36.22
C THR A 59 -0.75 13.71 36.10
N ARG A 60 -1.45 14.29 37.08
CA ARG A 60 -2.92 14.36 37.12
C ARG A 60 -3.48 15.07 35.89
N LEU A 61 -2.93 16.24 35.55
CA LEU A 61 -3.35 17.01 34.38
C LEU A 61 -3.06 16.28 33.07
N SER A 62 -1.89 15.64 32.95
CA SER A 62 -1.54 14.86 31.77
C SER A 62 -2.51 13.70 31.53
N GLN A 63 -2.90 12.98 32.60
CA GLN A 63 -3.89 11.89 32.52
C GLN A 63 -5.31 12.39 32.20
N LEU A 64 -5.69 13.54 32.74
CA LEU A 64 -6.98 14.17 32.45
C LEU A 64 -7.08 14.59 30.98
N ILE A 65 -6.05 15.26 30.45
CA ILE A 65 -5.96 15.67 29.04
C ILE A 65 -5.99 14.46 28.12
N ALA A 66 -5.25 13.38 28.46
CA ALA A 66 -5.24 12.16 27.66
C ALA A 66 -6.63 11.53 27.53
N ARG A 67 -7.40 11.47 28.63
CA ARG A 67 -8.77 10.94 28.63
C ARG A 67 -9.75 11.85 27.89
N ALA A 68 -9.69 13.16 28.14
CA ALA A 68 -10.51 14.12 27.41
C ALA A 68 -10.23 14.07 25.90
N ARG A 69 -8.97 13.91 25.49
CA ARG A 69 -8.59 13.72 24.09
C ARG A 69 -9.21 12.46 23.48
N ALA A 70 -9.22 11.35 24.21
CA ALA A 70 -9.86 10.11 23.76
C ALA A 70 -11.38 10.29 23.55
N GLN A 71 -12.04 11.06 24.43
CA GLN A 71 -13.46 11.37 24.31
C GLN A 71 -13.76 12.34 23.16
N ILE A 72 -12.94 13.38 22.97
CA ILE A 72 -13.07 14.35 21.86
C ILE A 72 -12.84 13.67 20.52
N ALA A 73 -11.87 12.75 20.45
CA ALA A 73 -11.64 11.94 19.27
C ALA A 73 -12.79 10.95 18.98
N GLY A 74 -13.71 10.74 19.93
CA GLY A 74 -14.83 9.81 19.83
C GLY A 74 -14.43 8.34 19.89
N ALA A 75 -15.28 7.51 20.47
CA ALA A 75 -15.24 6.06 20.22
C ALA A 75 -15.56 5.84 18.74
N HIS A 76 -14.51 5.70 17.93
CA HIS A 76 -14.61 5.48 16.51
C HIS A 76 -15.38 4.17 16.22
N GLU A 77 -16.69 4.26 15.97
CA GLU A 77 -17.40 3.30 15.11
C GLU A 77 -17.45 3.78 13.64
N PRO A 78 -16.31 3.76 12.90
CA PRO A 78 -16.38 3.73 11.43
C PRO A 78 -15.46 2.71 10.74
N ALA A 79 -14.73 1.83 11.46
CA ALA A 79 -13.75 0.93 10.82
C ALA A 79 -14.30 0.12 9.64
N TRP A 80 -15.53 -0.41 9.73
CA TRP A 80 -16.09 -1.23 8.66
C TRP A 80 -16.63 -0.41 7.48
N ARG A 81 -17.16 0.79 7.73
CA ARG A 81 -17.62 1.69 6.65
C ARG A 81 -16.42 2.26 5.88
N ASP A 82 -15.36 2.60 6.58
CA ASP A 82 -14.12 3.10 5.97
C ASP A 82 -13.44 2.01 5.13
N VAL A 83 -13.41 0.77 5.63
CA VAL A 83 -12.91 -0.39 4.85
C VAL A 83 -13.79 -0.63 3.62
N ALA A 84 -15.12 -0.59 3.76
CA ALA A 84 -16.01 -0.77 2.62
C ALA A 84 -15.84 0.34 1.57
N ARG A 85 -15.71 1.60 2.00
CA ARG A 85 -15.44 2.72 1.09
C ARG A 85 -14.08 2.58 0.42
N PHE A 86 -13.04 2.23 1.19
CA PHE A 86 -11.71 1.98 0.65
C PHE A 86 -11.76 0.94 -0.46
N LEU A 87 -12.42 -0.21 -0.21
CA LEU A 87 -12.51 -1.31 -1.15
C LEU A 87 -13.42 -1.02 -2.35
N VAL A 88 -14.52 -0.29 -2.20
CA VAL A 88 -15.50 -0.12 -3.30
C VAL A 88 -15.30 1.18 -4.08
N VAL A 89 -14.67 2.20 -3.48
CA VAL A 89 -14.56 3.56 -4.03
C VAL A 89 -13.10 3.99 -4.18
N SER A 90 -12.34 4.10 -3.09
CA SER A 90 -11.02 4.74 -3.11
C SER A 90 -9.98 3.93 -3.88
N LEU A 91 -9.82 2.65 -3.55
CA LEU A 91 -8.88 1.76 -4.23
C LEU A 91 -9.16 1.59 -5.73
N PRO A 92 -10.39 1.26 -6.18
CA PRO A 92 -10.63 1.07 -7.59
C PRO A 92 -10.50 2.40 -8.37
N ALA A 93 -10.87 3.56 -7.78
CA ALA A 93 -10.62 4.86 -8.38
C ALA A 93 -9.11 5.13 -8.58
N ALA A 94 -8.29 4.87 -7.56
CA ALA A 94 -6.85 5.06 -7.61
C ALA A 94 -6.22 4.19 -8.73
N LEU A 95 -6.57 2.91 -8.78
CA LEU A 95 -6.10 1.97 -9.80
C LEU A 95 -6.55 2.38 -11.21
N TYR A 96 -7.81 2.80 -11.35
CA TYR A 96 -8.34 3.22 -12.64
C TYR A 96 -7.66 4.48 -13.17
N ARG A 97 -7.32 5.46 -12.32
CA ARG A 97 -6.60 6.67 -12.73
C ARG A 97 -5.23 6.38 -13.33
N ILE A 98 -4.55 5.33 -12.85
CA ILE A 98 -3.22 4.93 -13.35
C ILE A 98 -3.26 3.83 -14.41
N ARG A 99 -4.44 3.36 -14.84
CA ARG A 99 -4.58 2.21 -15.77
C ARG A 99 -3.74 2.30 -17.05
N TRP A 100 -3.58 3.50 -17.62
CA TRP A 100 -2.77 3.70 -18.83
C TRP A 100 -1.27 3.64 -18.54
N TRP A 101 -0.85 4.11 -17.37
CA TRP A 101 0.51 3.90 -16.87
C TRP A 101 0.77 2.41 -16.62
N THR A 102 -0.20 1.72 -15.99
CA THR A 102 -0.13 0.27 -15.78
C THR A 102 -0.03 -0.47 -17.11
N LEU A 103 -0.83 -0.10 -18.11
CA LEU A 103 -0.75 -0.71 -19.44
C LEU A 103 0.61 -0.45 -20.10
N ALA A 104 1.11 0.78 -20.07
CA ALA A 104 2.41 1.13 -20.65
C ALA A 104 3.56 0.34 -19.98
N VAL A 105 3.55 0.25 -18.64
CA VAL A 105 4.51 -0.56 -17.87
C VAL A 105 4.37 -2.03 -18.23
N THR A 106 3.14 -2.57 -18.29
CA THR A 106 2.89 -3.97 -18.65
C THR A 106 3.47 -4.30 -20.02
N VAL A 107 3.19 -3.46 -21.04
CA VAL A 107 3.70 -3.65 -22.40
C VAL A 107 5.22 -3.56 -22.43
N ALA A 108 5.82 -2.58 -21.75
CA ALA A 108 7.27 -2.43 -21.68
C ALA A 108 7.94 -3.63 -20.98
N SER A 109 7.39 -4.08 -19.85
CA SER A 109 7.88 -5.24 -19.11
C SER A 109 7.78 -6.52 -19.94
N VAL A 110 6.65 -6.77 -20.60
CA VAL A 110 6.48 -7.96 -21.45
C VAL A 110 7.42 -7.92 -22.65
N ALA A 111 7.56 -6.77 -23.32
CA ALA A 111 8.48 -6.62 -24.43
C ALA A 111 9.93 -6.89 -23.99
N LEU A 112 10.35 -6.32 -22.85
CA LEU A 112 11.71 -6.52 -22.33
C LEU A 112 11.96 -7.97 -21.89
N ALA A 113 10.97 -8.61 -21.25
CA ALA A 113 11.06 -10.01 -20.86
C ALA A 113 11.16 -10.94 -22.09
N VAL A 114 10.38 -10.67 -23.15
CA VAL A 114 10.47 -11.42 -24.40
C VAL A 114 11.82 -11.23 -25.07
N VAL A 115 12.32 -9.99 -25.15
CA VAL A 115 13.66 -9.71 -25.71
C VAL A 115 14.75 -10.44 -24.92
N ALA A 116 14.74 -10.34 -23.58
CA ALA A 116 15.70 -11.02 -22.73
C ALA A 116 15.63 -12.55 -22.87
N GLY A 117 14.42 -13.11 -22.90
CA GLY A 117 14.21 -14.55 -23.04
C GLY A 117 14.63 -15.08 -24.40
N VAL A 118 14.29 -14.40 -25.50
CA VAL A 118 14.75 -14.77 -26.85
C VAL A 118 16.26 -14.65 -26.95
N TRP A 119 16.86 -13.60 -26.38
CA TRP A 119 18.30 -13.42 -26.35
C TRP A 119 19.01 -14.57 -25.64
N VAL A 120 18.59 -14.93 -24.43
CA VAL A 120 19.15 -16.07 -23.67
C VAL A 120 18.89 -17.41 -24.37
N ALA A 121 17.72 -17.61 -24.97
CA ALA A 121 17.38 -18.87 -25.62
C ALA A 121 18.15 -19.11 -26.93
N THR A 122 18.64 -18.06 -27.59
CA THR A 122 19.21 -18.15 -28.94
C THR A 122 20.68 -17.76 -29.04
N GLN A 123 21.24 -17.05 -28.05
CA GLN A 123 22.63 -16.60 -28.05
C GLN A 123 23.47 -17.41 -27.04
N PRO A 124 24.50 -18.16 -27.49
CA PRO A 124 25.32 -18.98 -26.60
C PRO A 124 25.99 -18.19 -25.47
N ASP A 125 26.51 -16.99 -25.76
CA ASP A 125 27.16 -16.14 -24.76
C ASP A 125 26.18 -15.66 -23.68
N ALA A 126 24.93 -15.42 -24.07
CA ALA A 126 23.88 -15.01 -23.14
C ALA A 126 23.44 -16.16 -22.24
N LEU A 127 23.30 -17.37 -22.80
CA LEU A 127 23.03 -18.56 -22.02
C LEU A 127 24.18 -18.87 -21.06
N ALA A 128 25.44 -18.73 -21.50
CA ALA A 128 26.61 -18.93 -20.66
C ALA A 128 26.68 -17.92 -19.50
N ALA A 129 26.14 -16.71 -19.66
CA ALA A 129 26.03 -15.73 -18.58
C ALA A 129 25.02 -16.13 -17.48
N MET A 130 24.14 -17.10 -17.74
CA MET A 130 23.21 -17.64 -16.74
C MET A 130 23.84 -18.66 -15.79
N GLY A 131 25.11 -19.02 -16.01
CA GLY A 131 25.86 -19.99 -15.21
C GLY A 131 26.53 -21.04 -16.08
N THR A 132 27.33 -21.90 -15.44
CA THR A 132 27.94 -23.06 -16.11
C THR A 132 26.87 -24.06 -16.59
N PRO A 133 27.17 -24.90 -17.61
CA PRO A 133 26.21 -25.90 -18.08
C PRO A 133 25.69 -26.84 -16.98
N SER A 134 26.52 -27.17 -15.98
CA SER A 134 26.11 -27.97 -14.82
C SER A 134 25.16 -27.22 -13.90
N GLU A 135 25.40 -25.93 -13.63
CA GLU A 135 24.51 -25.11 -12.79
C GLU A 135 23.16 -24.89 -13.48
N GLN A 136 23.16 -24.64 -14.79
CA GLN A 136 21.92 -24.51 -15.56
C GLN A 136 21.11 -25.81 -15.52
N LYS A 137 21.76 -26.96 -15.74
CA LYS A 137 21.08 -28.25 -15.73
C LYS A 137 20.50 -28.58 -14.36
N GLU A 138 21.26 -28.34 -13.29
CA GLU A 138 20.77 -28.52 -11.93
C GLU A 138 19.58 -27.58 -11.62
N TYR A 139 19.62 -26.35 -12.12
CA TYR A 139 18.53 -25.42 -11.96
C TYR A 139 17.25 -25.90 -12.66
N VAL A 140 17.39 -26.31 -13.93
CA VAL A 140 16.27 -26.76 -14.77
C VAL A 140 15.66 -28.06 -14.24
N ASP A 141 16.50 -29.04 -13.92
CA ASP A 141 16.05 -30.39 -13.55
C ASP A 141 15.48 -30.43 -12.11
N ASN A 142 16.04 -29.63 -11.18
CA ASN A 142 15.76 -29.75 -9.75
C ASN A 142 15.34 -28.44 -9.08
N ALA A 143 16.14 -27.36 -9.23
CA ALA A 143 15.96 -26.16 -8.41
C ALA A 143 14.69 -25.37 -8.74
N PHE A 144 14.30 -25.29 -10.01
CA PHE A 144 13.15 -24.49 -10.43
C PHE A 144 11.83 -25.06 -9.89
N ALA A 145 11.58 -26.37 -10.07
CA ALA A 145 10.36 -26.99 -9.60
C ALA A 145 10.32 -27.12 -8.06
N SER A 146 11.46 -27.41 -7.43
CA SER A 146 11.55 -27.51 -5.96
C SER A 146 11.33 -26.17 -5.26
N TYR A 147 11.67 -25.05 -5.91
CA TYR A 147 11.36 -23.71 -5.40
C TYR A 147 9.86 -23.56 -5.14
N TYR A 148 8.99 -24.03 -6.05
CA TYR A 148 7.53 -23.91 -5.94
C TYR A 148 6.85 -25.03 -5.13
N ALA A 149 7.58 -25.70 -4.23
CA ALA A 149 7.00 -26.72 -3.38
C ALA A 149 5.90 -26.12 -2.46
N PRO A 150 4.72 -26.75 -2.36
CA PRO A 150 3.57 -26.18 -1.65
C PRO A 150 3.80 -26.01 -0.14
N GLY A 151 3.28 -24.92 0.42
CA GLY A 151 3.22 -24.70 1.86
C GLY A 151 2.92 -23.25 2.25
N ALA A 152 2.28 -23.06 3.41
CA ALA A 152 1.95 -21.74 3.94
C ALA A 152 3.20 -20.86 4.20
N GLY A 153 4.33 -21.48 4.59
CA GLY A 153 5.61 -20.78 4.78
C GLY A 153 6.23 -20.28 3.47
N PHE A 154 6.08 -21.04 2.39
CA PHE A 154 6.55 -20.64 1.05
C PHE A 154 5.71 -19.48 0.50
N ALA A 155 4.38 -19.59 0.58
CA ALA A 155 3.46 -18.51 0.19
C ALA A 155 3.75 -17.19 0.93
N ALA A 156 4.06 -17.24 2.23
CA ALA A 156 4.42 -16.06 3.01
C ALA A 156 5.76 -15.44 2.56
N MET A 157 6.74 -16.25 2.16
CA MET A 157 8.04 -15.78 1.68
C MET A 157 7.91 -15.06 0.32
N VAL A 158 7.21 -15.66 -0.64
CA VAL A 158 6.97 -15.06 -1.96
C VAL A 158 6.12 -13.79 -1.83
N TRP A 159 5.08 -13.84 -1.01
CA TRP A 159 4.29 -12.65 -0.67
C TRP A 159 5.16 -11.52 -0.10
N THR A 160 6.01 -11.80 0.88
CA THR A 160 6.86 -10.79 1.53
C THR A 160 7.87 -10.19 0.54
N ASN A 161 8.49 -11.03 -0.29
CA ASN A 161 9.43 -10.58 -1.32
C ASN A 161 8.75 -9.66 -2.34
N ASN A 162 7.59 -10.06 -2.84
CA ASN A 162 6.86 -9.24 -3.82
C ASN A 162 6.25 -7.99 -3.21
N ALA A 163 5.80 -8.04 -1.96
CA ALA A 163 5.38 -6.86 -1.21
C ALA A 163 6.54 -5.88 -1.02
N TRP A 164 7.75 -6.40 -0.76
CA TRP A 164 8.95 -5.57 -0.65
C TRP A 164 9.34 -4.91 -1.98
N ILE A 165 9.31 -5.65 -3.09
CA ILE A 165 9.56 -5.09 -4.44
C ILE A 165 8.52 -4.01 -4.77
N ALA A 166 7.24 -4.30 -4.51
CA ALA A 166 6.17 -3.35 -4.72
C ALA A 166 6.33 -2.10 -3.82
N ALA A 167 6.78 -2.26 -2.58
CA ALA A 167 7.05 -1.16 -1.66
C ALA A 167 8.22 -0.30 -2.13
N GLN A 168 9.28 -0.88 -2.70
CA GLN A 168 10.39 -0.12 -3.28
C GLN A 168 9.93 0.73 -4.48
N GLY A 169 9.16 0.14 -5.39
CA GLY A 169 8.61 0.84 -6.56
C GLY A 169 7.72 2.03 -6.18
N VAL A 170 6.96 1.88 -5.11
CA VAL A 170 6.09 2.94 -4.55
C VAL A 170 6.88 3.97 -3.76
N GLY A 171 7.65 3.55 -2.74
CA GLY A 171 8.28 4.42 -1.76
C GLY A 171 9.42 5.27 -2.34
N LEU A 172 10.14 4.76 -3.33
CA LEU A 172 11.17 5.49 -4.07
C LEU A 172 10.66 5.98 -5.43
N GLY A 173 9.34 5.89 -5.67
CA GLY A 173 8.69 6.24 -6.92
C GLY A 173 8.96 7.66 -7.38
N ILE A 174 9.05 8.60 -6.43
CA ILE A 174 9.35 10.02 -6.68
C ILE A 174 10.68 10.24 -7.42
N THR A 175 11.60 9.28 -7.39
CA THR A 175 12.88 9.40 -8.11
C THR A 175 12.73 9.16 -9.62
N GLY A 176 11.68 8.46 -10.06
CA GLY A 176 11.53 7.95 -11.43
C GLY A 176 12.51 6.83 -11.79
N VAL A 177 13.75 6.91 -11.31
CA VAL A 177 14.82 5.93 -11.54
C VAL A 177 14.49 4.58 -10.89
N MET A 178 14.03 4.56 -9.63
CA MET A 178 13.79 3.30 -8.94
C MET A 178 12.68 2.45 -9.59
N PRO A 179 11.50 3.01 -9.95
CA PRO A 179 10.50 2.25 -10.71
C PRO A 179 11.04 1.66 -12.01
N VAL A 180 11.86 2.41 -12.76
CA VAL A 180 12.48 1.92 -14.01
C VAL A 180 13.48 0.81 -13.72
N PHE A 181 14.31 0.96 -12.68
CA PHE A 181 15.24 -0.09 -12.26
C PHE A 181 14.52 -1.38 -11.89
N VAL A 182 13.43 -1.29 -11.10
CA VAL A 182 12.60 -2.45 -10.72
C VAL A 182 11.96 -3.07 -11.96
N LEU A 183 11.42 -2.27 -12.88
CA LEU A 183 10.86 -2.73 -14.15
C LEU A 183 11.87 -3.56 -14.94
N VAL A 184 13.06 -3.01 -15.15
CA VAL A 184 14.11 -3.65 -15.95
C VAL A 184 14.59 -4.93 -15.29
N ASN A 185 14.91 -4.90 -14.00
CA ASN A 185 15.38 -6.09 -13.29
C ASN A 185 14.33 -7.20 -13.27
N ASN A 186 13.08 -6.88 -12.95
CA ASN A 186 12.02 -7.89 -12.89
C ASN A 186 11.78 -8.51 -14.28
N ALA A 187 11.64 -7.69 -15.32
CA ALA A 187 11.38 -8.19 -16.67
C ALA A 187 12.56 -8.99 -17.24
N VAL A 188 13.80 -8.50 -17.07
CA VAL A 188 15.00 -9.20 -17.56
C VAL A 188 15.18 -10.52 -16.82
N ASN A 189 15.03 -10.56 -15.49
CA ASN A 189 15.18 -11.82 -14.73
C ASN A 189 14.13 -12.86 -15.14
N VAL A 190 12.84 -12.48 -15.20
CA VAL A 190 11.77 -13.39 -15.62
C VAL A 190 11.99 -13.86 -17.06
N GLY A 191 12.35 -12.94 -17.96
CA GLY A 191 12.63 -13.24 -19.36
C GLY A 191 13.82 -14.19 -19.53
N ALA A 192 14.95 -13.87 -18.90
CA ALA A 192 16.18 -14.65 -18.97
C ALA A 192 16.02 -16.06 -18.41
N THR A 193 15.34 -16.21 -17.26
CA THR A 193 15.00 -17.54 -16.71
C THR A 193 14.11 -18.31 -17.68
N GLY A 194 13.08 -17.68 -18.25
CA GLY A 194 12.22 -18.31 -19.26
C GLY A 194 12.99 -18.74 -20.51
N GLY A 195 13.94 -17.91 -20.97
CA GLY A 195 14.83 -18.20 -22.09
C GLY A 195 15.76 -19.38 -21.82
N MET A 196 16.34 -19.45 -20.62
CA MET A 196 17.16 -20.58 -20.18
C MET A 196 16.33 -21.86 -20.12
N MET A 197 15.14 -21.83 -19.53
CA MET A 197 14.22 -22.98 -19.50
C MET A 197 13.85 -23.42 -20.92
N ALA A 198 13.61 -22.47 -21.85
CA ALA A 198 13.35 -22.77 -23.25
C ALA A 198 14.54 -23.44 -23.96
N ALA A 199 15.76 -22.99 -23.70
CA ALA A 199 16.98 -23.58 -24.27
C ALA A 199 17.18 -25.05 -23.85
N HIS A 200 16.67 -25.43 -22.68
CA HIS A 200 16.69 -26.80 -22.16
C HIS A 200 15.39 -27.59 -22.43
N GLY A 201 14.44 -27.03 -23.18
CA GLY A 201 13.18 -27.71 -23.54
C GLY A 201 12.08 -27.65 -22.47
N GLU A 202 12.30 -26.95 -21.35
CA GLU A 202 11.43 -26.91 -20.18
C GLU A 202 10.59 -25.62 -20.04
N LEU A 203 10.43 -24.87 -21.15
CA LEU A 203 9.53 -23.72 -21.18
C LEU A 203 8.08 -24.04 -20.72
N PRO A 204 7.48 -25.20 -21.06
CA PRO A 204 6.16 -25.54 -20.54
C PRO A 204 6.10 -25.62 -19.01
N ILE A 205 7.12 -26.20 -18.37
CA ILE A 205 7.21 -26.28 -16.90
C ILE A 205 7.33 -24.88 -16.30
N PHE A 206 8.18 -24.03 -16.88
CA PHE A 206 8.32 -22.63 -16.48
C PHE A 206 6.98 -21.88 -16.47
N LEU A 207 6.25 -21.94 -17.59
CA LEU A 207 4.96 -21.27 -17.72
C LEU A 207 3.88 -21.88 -16.82
N GLN A 208 3.87 -23.20 -16.67
CA GLN A 208 2.91 -23.89 -15.80
C GLN A 208 3.06 -23.48 -14.35
N LEU A 209 4.29 -23.42 -13.84
CA LEU A 209 4.54 -23.08 -12.45
C LEU A 209 4.22 -21.61 -12.17
N ILE A 210 4.54 -20.69 -13.09
CA ILE A 210 4.32 -19.25 -12.89
C ILE A 210 2.87 -18.84 -13.14
N ALA A 211 2.22 -19.31 -14.21
CA ALA A 211 0.95 -18.77 -14.68
C ALA A 211 -0.17 -18.69 -13.60
N PRO A 212 -0.42 -19.71 -12.75
CA PRO A 212 -1.53 -19.68 -11.79
C PRO A 212 -1.52 -18.46 -10.86
N HIS A 213 -0.36 -18.06 -10.35
CA HIS A 213 -0.23 -16.94 -9.40
C HIS A 213 0.45 -15.72 -10.03
N GLY A 214 1.48 -15.96 -10.84
CA GLY A 214 2.32 -14.97 -11.48
C GLY A 214 1.57 -13.95 -12.34
N MET A 215 0.42 -14.32 -12.91
CA MET A 215 -0.44 -13.35 -13.63
C MET A 215 -0.88 -12.18 -12.75
N LEU A 216 -1.37 -12.48 -11.53
CA LEU A 216 -1.85 -11.47 -10.60
C LEU A 216 -0.68 -10.74 -9.92
N GLU A 217 0.37 -11.48 -9.59
CA GLU A 217 1.61 -10.97 -9.01
C GLU A 217 2.32 -9.95 -9.90
N LEU A 218 2.57 -10.31 -11.17
CA LEU A 218 3.21 -9.42 -12.14
C LEU A 218 2.34 -8.18 -12.36
N THR A 219 1.02 -8.34 -12.41
CA THR A 219 0.09 -7.19 -12.47
C THR A 219 0.27 -6.28 -11.26
N ALA A 220 0.39 -6.81 -10.05
CA ALA A 220 0.64 -6.02 -8.85
C ALA A 220 1.98 -5.25 -8.91
N ILE A 221 3.04 -5.89 -9.40
CA ILE A 221 4.35 -5.25 -9.63
C ILE A 221 4.22 -4.12 -10.67
N PHE A 222 3.55 -4.37 -11.79
CA PHE A 222 3.35 -3.36 -12.84
C PHE A 222 2.53 -2.17 -12.35
N VAL A 223 1.51 -2.41 -11.53
CA VAL A 223 0.71 -1.35 -10.89
C VAL A 223 1.56 -0.53 -9.92
N SER A 224 2.41 -1.18 -9.11
CA SER A 224 3.34 -0.49 -8.20
C SER A 224 4.28 0.44 -8.97
N ILE A 225 4.94 -0.08 -10.01
CA ILE A 225 5.85 0.70 -10.87
C ILE A 225 5.10 1.86 -11.53
N ALA A 226 3.91 1.60 -12.06
CA ALA A 226 3.07 2.62 -12.68
C ALA A 226 2.67 3.73 -11.70
N ALA A 227 2.32 3.38 -10.47
CA ALA A 227 1.98 4.34 -9.42
C ALA A 227 3.20 5.19 -9.02
N GLY A 228 4.39 4.57 -8.90
CA GLY A 228 5.65 5.28 -8.66
C GLY A 228 6.02 6.25 -9.78
N LEU A 229 5.95 5.81 -11.04
CA LEU A 229 6.18 6.65 -12.22
C LEU A 229 5.17 7.79 -12.33
N ARG A 230 3.90 7.52 -11.98
CA ARG A 230 2.85 8.54 -11.94
C ARG A 230 3.17 9.61 -10.90
N LEU A 231 3.66 9.24 -9.72
CA LEU A 231 4.10 10.18 -8.68
C LEU A 231 5.25 11.06 -9.18
N PHE A 232 6.29 10.45 -9.77
CA PHE A 232 7.39 11.19 -10.38
C PHE A 232 6.90 12.17 -11.45
N TRP A 233 6.03 11.71 -12.36
CA TRP A 233 5.48 12.57 -13.41
C TRP A 233 4.67 13.73 -12.85
N THR A 234 3.93 13.54 -11.75
CA THR A 234 3.22 14.63 -11.06
C THR A 234 4.18 15.70 -10.53
N TRP A 235 5.38 15.34 -10.10
CA TRP A 235 6.39 16.31 -9.68
C TRP A 235 7.00 17.07 -10.86
N VAL A 236 7.26 16.38 -11.98
CA VAL A 236 7.78 16.96 -13.22
C VAL A 236 6.77 17.92 -13.85
N ALA A 237 5.52 17.47 -13.99
CA ALA A 237 4.44 18.19 -14.64
C ALA A 237 3.19 18.23 -13.74
N PRO A 238 3.16 19.10 -12.70
CA PRO A 238 2.05 19.16 -11.74
C PRO A 238 0.75 19.77 -12.30
N GLY A 239 0.82 20.37 -13.50
CA GLY A 239 -0.27 21.14 -14.09
C GLY A 239 -0.43 22.51 -13.41
N PRO A 240 -1.66 22.97 -13.13
CA PRO A 240 -1.91 24.28 -12.52
C PRO A 240 -1.63 24.33 -11.00
N ARG A 241 -1.26 23.20 -10.39
CA ARG A 241 -1.03 23.08 -8.94
C ARG A 241 0.44 23.31 -8.62
N THR A 242 0.73 23.76 -7.39
CA THR A 242 2.11 23.74 -6.88
C THR A 242 2.62 22.30 -6.77
N ARG A 243 3.94 22.09 -6.95
CA ARG A 243 4.54 20.75 -6.86
C ARG A 243 4.22 20.07 -5.53
N THR A 244 4.31 20.79 -4.42
CA THR A 244 4.03 20.25 -3.08
C THR A 244 2.59 19.77 -2.95
N ARG A 245 1.62 20.57 -3.42
CA ARG A 245 0.20 20.20 -3.38
C ARG A 245 -0.07 18.99 -4.28
N ALA A 246 0.44 19.01 -5.51
CA ALA A 246 0.25 17.93 -6.47
C ALA A 246 0.87 16.61 -5.97
N LEU A 247 2.05 16.68 -5.36
CA LEU A 247 2.71 15.53 -4.72
C LEU A 247 1.94 15.02 -3.49
N ALA A 248 1.41 15.90 -2.65
CA ALA A 248 0.62 15.48 -1.49
C ALA A 248 -0.66 14.74 -1.91
N GLU A 249 -1.38 15.27 -2.90
CA GLU A 249 -2.58 14.64 -3.46
C GLU A 249 -2.26 13.29 -4.12
N GLU A 250 -1.22 13.22 -4.96
CA GLU A 250 -0.85 11.97 -5.64
C GLU A 250 -0.21 10.95 -4.67
N GLY A 251 0.50 11.42 -3.64
CA GLY A 251 1.09 10.58 -2.60
C GLY A 251 0.05 9.88 -1.73
N ARG A 252 -1.09 10.52 -1.44
CA ARG A 252 -2.20 9.85 -0.72
C ARG A 252 -2.87 8.79 -1.58
N ALA A 253 -3.13 9.08 -2.86
CA ALA A 253 -3.63 8.07 -3.80
C ALA A 253 -2.65 6.90 -3.97
N LEU A 254 -1.33 7.18 -3.96
CA LEU A 254 -0.29 6.15 -4.00
C LEU A 254 -0.32 5.24 -2.77
N PHE A 255 -0.56 5.77 -1.57
CA PHE A 255 -0.74 4.96 -0.36
C PHE A 255 -1.96 4.04 -0.47
N THR A 256 -3.08 4.55 -1.01
CA THR A 256 -4.27 3.74 -1.31
C THR A 256 -3.92 2.57 -2.24
N VAL A 257 -3.18 2.83 -3.33
CA VAL A 257 -2.70 1.77 -4.23
C VAL A 257 -1.82 0.76 -3.49
N ALA A 258 -0.84 1.23 -2.72
CA ALA A 258 0.09 0.37 -1.97
C ALA A 258 -0.66 -0.58 -1.02
N LEU A 259 -1.61 -0.07 -0.25
CA LEU A 259 -2.43 -0.88 0.66
C LEU A 259 -3.29 -1.90 -0.10
N GLY A 260 -3.85 -1.51 -1.25
CA GLY A 260 -4.58 -2.42 -2.12
C GLY A 260 -3.70 -3.54 -2.69
N LEU A 261 -2.47 -3.20 -3.11
CA LEU A 261 -1.52 -4.17 -3.64
C LEU A 261 -1.11 -5.23 -2.61
N VAL A 262 -1.04 -4.89 -1.33
CA VAL A 262 -0.81 -5.87 -0.24
C VAL A 262 -1.90 -6.96 -0.27
N GLY A 263 -3.17 -6.57 -0.44
CA GLY A 263 -4.28 -7.50 -0.56
C GLY A 263 -4.25 -8.33 -1.84
N VAL A 264 -3.93 -7.71 -2.98
CA VAL A 264 -3.79 -8.40 -4.28
C VAL A 264 -2.67 -9.44 -4.23
N LEU A 265 -1.51 -9.08 -3.68
CA LEU A 265 -0.40 -10.00 -3.49
C LEU A 265 -0.75 -11.12 -2.51
N ALA A 266 -1.53 -10.85 -1.47
CA ALA A 266 -1.99 -11.89 -0.55
C ALA A 266 -2.86 -12.93 -1.27
N VAL A 267 -3.76 -12.49 -2.16
CA VAL A 267 -4.54 -13.40 -3.02
C VAL A 267 -3.60 -14.21 -3.93
N SER A 268 -2.58 -13.58 -4.52
CA SER A 268 -1.58 -14.28 -5.34
C SER A 268 -0.84 -15.35 -4.55
N GLY A 269 -0.34 -15.03 -3.35
CA GLY A 269 0.35 -15.98 -2.48
C GLY A 269 -0.54 -17.13 -2.01
N VAL A 270 -1.84 -16.90 -1.83
CA VAL A 270 -2.81 -17.99 -1.58
C VAL A 270 -2.93 -18.90 -2.80
N ILE A 271 -3.04 -18.35 -4.00
CA ILE A 271 -3.08 -19.17 -5.23
C ILE A 271 -1.78 -19.96 -5.35
N GLU A 272 -0.64 -19.36 -5.05
CA GLU A 272 0.64 -20.05 -5.11
C GLU A 272 0.73 -21.21 -4.10
N GLY A 273 0.52 -20.91 -2.82
CA GLY A 273 0.69 -21.89 -1.74
C GLY A 273 -0.30 -23.05 -1.81
N PHE A 274 -1.51 -22.83 -2.32
CA PHE A 274 -2.59 -23.81 -2.28
C PHE A 274 -2.99 -24.35 -3.66
N VAL A 275 -2.83 -23.60 -4.75
CA VAL A 275 -3.24 -24.02 -6.10
C VAL A 275 -2.05 -24.53 -6.90
N THR A 276 -0.93 -23.79 -6.95
CA THR A 276 0.25 -24.16 -7.77
C THR A 276 0.76 -25.56 -7.40
N GLY A 277 0.95 -25.85 -6.11
CA GLY A 277 1.43 -27.15 -5.64
C GLY A 277 0.35 -28.23 -5.44
N SER A 278 -0.92 -27.95 -5.76
CA SER A 278 -2.00 -28.95 -5.61
C SER A 278 -1.94 -30.08 -6.65
N ALA A 279 -2.70 -31.14 -6.44
CA ALA A 279 -2.89 -32.23 -7.39
C ALA A 279 -3.86 -31.90 -8.56
N LEU A 280 -4.34 -30.65 -8.65
CA LEU A 280 -5.27 -30.24 -9.72
C LEU A 280 -4.60 -30.31 -11.11
N PRO A 281 -5.36 -30.54 -12.19
CA PRO A 281 -4.84 -30.41 -13.55
C PRO A 281 -4.34 -28.99 -13.83
N TRP A 282 -3.24 -28.85 -14.57
CA TRP A 282 -2.63 -27.54 -14.89
C TRP A 282 -3.61 -26.54 -15.53
N VAL A 283 -4.49 -27.01 -16.41
CA VAL A 283 -5.51 -26.17 -17.04
C VAL A 283 -6.42 -25.52 -16.00
N VAL A 284 -6.78 -26.26 -14.94
CA VAL A 284 -7.61 -25.75 -13.84
C VAL A 284 -6.82 -24.73 -13.02
N LYS A 285 -5.56 -25.01 -12.71
CA LYS A 285 -4.69 -24.07 -11.96
C LYS A 285 -4.53 -22.75 -12.70
N ILE A 286 -4.25 -22.80 -14.01
CA ILE A 286 -4.11 -21.62 -14.87
C ILE A 286 -5.45 -20.87 -14.97
N ALA A 287 -6.56 -21.58 -15.10
CA ALA A 287 -7.89 -20.96 -15.14
C ALA A 287 -8.22 -20.21 -13.84
N ILE A 288 -7.86 -20.75 -12.67
CA ILE A 288 -8.02 -20.05 -11.38
C ILE A 288 -7.25 -18.72 -11.38
N GLY A 289 -5.99 -18.75 -11.81
CA GLY A 289 -5.17 -17.53 -11.97
C GLY A 289 -5.77 -16.52 -12.94
N ALA A 290 -6.26 -16.99 -14.09
CA ALA A 290 -6.85 -16.15 -15.11
C ALA A 290 -8.15 -15.50 -14.62
N VAL A 291 -8.97 -16.24 -13.86
CA VAL A 291 -10.18 -15.72 -13.21
C VAL A 291 -9.82 -14.67 -12.16
N ALA A 292 -8.78 -14.89 -11.35
CA ALA A 292 -8.32 -13.90 -10.36
C ALA A 292 -7.85 -12.61 -11.04
N LEU A 293 -7.07 -12.71 -12.12
CA LEU A 293 -6.64 -11.57 -12.92
C LEU A 293 -7.83 -10.84 -13.57
N ALA A 294 -8.78 -11.58 -14.15
CA ALA A 294 -9.98 -11.03 -14.75
C ALA A 294 -10.86 -10.33 -13.71
N ALA A 295 -10.96 -10.88 -12.49
CA ALA A 295 -11.66 -10.26 -11.38
C ALA A 295 -10.99 -8.95 -10.96
N PHE A 296 -9.66 -8.91 -10.87
CA PHE A 296 -8.90 -7.68 -10.60
C PHE A 296 -9.19 -6.60 -11.65
N TRP A 297 -9.07 -6.91 -12.94
CA TRP A 297 -9.33 -5.91 -13.99
C TRP A 297 -10.79 -5.50 -14.09
N THR A 298 -11.73 -6.43 -13.87
CA THR A 298 -13.16 -6.11 -13.79
C THR A 298 -13.43 -5.14 -12.64
N TYR A 299 -12.83 -5.39 -11.48
CA TYR A 299 -12.90 -4.51 -10.32
C TYR A 299 -12.34 -3.10 -10.63
N VAL A 300 -11.16 -3.01 -11.23
CA VAL A 300 -10.56 -1.72 -11.62
C VAL A 300 -11.40 -0.99 -12.67
N LEU A 301 -11.84 -1.68 -13.72
CA LEU A 301 -12.50 -1.05 -14.87
C LEU A 301 -13.98 -0.73 -14.63
N VAL A 302 -14.69 -1.53 -13.82
CA VAL A 302 -16.11 -1.31 -13.55
C VAL A 302 -16.30 -0.36 -12.38
N LEU A 303 -15.76 -0.68 -11.20
CA LEU A 303 -15.91 0.17 -10.02
C LEU A 303 -15.07 1.43 -10.14
N GLY A 304 -13.84 1.31 -10.63
CA GLY A 304 -12.94 2.45 -10.74
C GLY A 304 -13.37 3.47 -11.78
N ARG A 305 -13.99 3.02 -12.90
CA ARG A 305 -14.60 3.93 -13.86
C ARG A 305 -15.78 4.70 -13.27
N ARG A 306 -16.63 4.03 -12.49
CA ARG A 306 -17.78 4.67 -11.82
C ARG A 306 -17.30 5.71 -10.82
N ALA A 307 -16.43 5.32 -9.90
CA ALA A 307 -15.87 6.21 -8.89
C ALA A 307 -15.12 7.41 -9.51
N ALA A 308 -14.30 7.18 -10.55
CA ALA A 308 -13.62 8.27 -11.24
C ALA A 308 -14.56 9.23 -11.98
N ALA A 309 -15.71 8.73 -12.49
CA ALA A 309 -16.75 9.59 -13.07
C ALA A 309 -17.44 10.46 -12.02
N ASP A 310 -17.53 9.97 -10.78
CA ASP A 310 -18.06 10.69 -9.62
C ASP A 310 -17.03 11.68 -9.00
N GLY A 311 -15.84 11.79 -9.60
CA GLY A 311 -14.77 12.71 -9.17
C GLY A 311 -13.82 12.14 -8.12
N GLU A 312 -13.94 10.86 -7.77
CA GLU A 312 -13.06 10.22 -6.80
C GLU A 312 -11.65 10.03 -7.37
N THR A 313 -10.64 10.42 -6.58
CA THR A 313 -9.23 10.34 -6.98
C THR A 313 -8.48 9.18 -6.34
N GLY A 314 -9.13 8.49 -5.40
CA GLY A 314 -8.50 7.50 -4.53
C GLY A 314 -7.81 8.09 -3.30
N ASP A 315 -8.05 9.37 -3.03
CA ASP A 315 -7.64 10.04 -1.81
C ASP A 315 -8.45 9.53 -0.60
N LEU A 316 -7.81 9.37 0.55
CA LEU A 316 -8.50 9.15 1.82
C LEU A 316 -8.99 10.53 2.27
N GLU A 317 -10.28 10.66 2.61
CA GLU A 317 -11.00 11.95 2.73
C GLU A 317 -10.22 13.09 3.41
N ALA A 318 -10.55 14.33 3.01
CA ALA A 318 -10.03 15.57 3.58
C ALA A 318 -10.23 15.72 5.11
N ASP A 319 -11.11 14.92 5.73
CA ASP A 319 -11.28 14.86 7.19
C ASP A 319 -10.06 14.20 7.90
N GLN A 320 -9.32 13.33 7.19
CA GLN A 320 -8.08 12.71 7.69
C GLN A 320 -6.82 13.52 7.33
N ALA A 321 -6.92 14.48 6.41
CA ALA A 321 -5.85 15.36 5.98
C ALA A 321 -6.05 16.73 6.62
N GLY A 322 -5.62 16.89 7.88
CA GLY A 322 -5.81 18.09 8.70
C GLY A 322 -5.82 19.41 7.93
N TYR A 323 -6.84 20.23 8.22
CA TYR A 323 -7.15 21.55 7.65
C TYR A 323 -6.20 22.04 6.56
N SER A 324 -6.62 21.90 5.29
CA SER A 324 -6.03 22.68 4.21
C SER A 324 -6.45 24.15 4.37
N LEU A 325 -5.52 25.02 4.77
CA LEU A 325 -5.73 26.46 4.72
C LEU A 325 -6.03 26.86 3.27
N ALA A 326 -7.17 27.52 3.07
CA ALA A 326 -7.51 28.14 1.80
C ALA A 326 -6.47 29.23 1.51
N VAL A 327 -5.65 29.04 0.48
CA VAL A 327 -4.80 30.09 -0.06
C VAL A 327 -5.57 30.72 -1.21
N ALA A 328 -5.80 32.03 -1.12
CA ALA A 328 -6.52 32.81 -2.11
C ALA A 328 -5.87 32.70 -3.50
N ALA A 329 -6.74 32.72 -4.53
CA ALA A 329 -6.40 32.61 -5.94
C ALA A 329 -5.57 33.79 -6.47
#